data_AF-A0A2G9U716-F1
#
_entry.id   AF-A0A2G9U716-F1
#
_cell.length_a   1.000
_cell.length_b   1.000
_cell.length_c   1.000
_cell.angle_alpha   90.00
_cell.angle_beta   90.00
_cell.angle_gamma   90.00
#
_symmetry.space_group_name_H-M   'P 1'
#
loop_
_entity.id
_entity.type
_entity.pdbx_description
1 polymer ?
#
loop_
_entity_poly.entity_id
_entity_poly.type
_entity_poly.pdbx_seq_one_letter_code
_entity_poly.pdbx_strand_id
1 'polypeptide(L)'
;MEFGVDYIIYIGRALFSDSPLPSSATVTPSFPYFAILLCVGENTSEEELCWGVDSTVRVPPSSETVAELVILEEQCSRDFRIENRMSGKILVTVTNLKLNNSLVTVIEGNIADIIRGMANYAAKGFTIDGNGNQDLDEIVKYETKGTCVFRYGVEQKVKINETALRSYYK
;
A
#
# COMPACT_ATOMS: atom_id res chain seq x y z
N MET A 1 -38.81 -12.94 16.73
CA MET A 1 -37.56 -13.56 17.20
C MET A 1 -36.44 -12.64 16.78
N GLU A 2 -35.47 -12.40 17.66
CA GLU A 2 -34.35 -11.50 17.41
C GLU A 2 -33.09 -12.38 17.44
N PHE A 3 -32.42 -12.48 16.29
CA PHE A 3 -31.30 -13.39 16.08
C PHE A 3 -30.03 -12.55 15.89
N GLY A 4 -28.94 -12.95 16.55
CA GLY A 4 -27.61 -12.43 16.28
C GLY A 4 -26.97 -13.20 15.14
N VAL A 5 -26.27 -12.50 14.24
CA VAL A 5 -25.55 -13.09 13.11
C VAL A 5 -24.10 -12.61 13.16
N ASP A 6 -23.18 -13.53 13.44
CA ASP A 6 -21.73 -13.29 13.42
C ASP A 6 -21.12 -13.89 12.14
N TYR A 7 -20.23 -13.13 11.48
CA TYR A 7 -19.54 -13.54 10.23
C TYR A 7 -18.03 -13.68 10.48
N ILE A 8 -17.44 -14.79 10.04
CA ILE A 8 -15.98 -14.97 10.00
C ILE A 8 -15.56 -15.04 8.54
N ILE A 9 -14.80 -14.04 8.07
CA ILE A 9 -14.31 -13.95 6.68
C ILE A 9 -12.81 -14.25 6.68
N TYR A 10 -12.41 -15.32 6.00
CA TYR A 10 -11.00 -15.63 5.71
C TYR A 10 -10.62 -15.02 4.36
N ILE A 11 -9.86 -13.92 4.35
CA ILE A 11 -9.38 -13.28 3.12
C ILE A 11 -7.96 -13.78 2.83
N GLY A 12 -7.80 -14.46 1.68
CA GLY A 12 -6.52 -14.97 1.19
C GLY A 12 -5.52 -13.86 0.86
N ARG A 13 -4.24 -14.23 0.94
CA ARG A 13 -3.06 -13.36 0.77
C ARG A 13 -3.00 -12.73 -0.63
N ALA A 14 -2.97 -11.40 -0.69
CA ALA A 14 -2.67 -10.67 -1.94
C ALA A 14 -1.17 -10.79 -2.25
N LEU A 15 -0.83 -11.12 -3.50
CA LEU A 15 0.53 -11.09 -4.03
C LEU A 15 0.68 -9.81 -4.85
N PHE A 16 1.59 -8.93 -4.45
CA PHE A 16 1.91 -7.72 -5.19
C PHE A 16 2.79 -8.09 -6.38
N SER A 17 2.40 -7.69 -7.60
CA SER A 17 3.33 -7.69 -8.72
C SER A 17 4.25 -6.50 -8.56
N ASP A 18 5.55 -6.75 -8.36
CA ASP A 18 6.59 -5.72 -8.32
C ASP A 18 6.48 -4.83 -9.57
N SER A 19 5.98 -3.61 -9.41
CA SER A 19 6.09 -2.59 -10.46
C SER A 19 7.43 -1.86 -10.28
N PRO A 20 8.42 -2.03 -11.17
CA PRO A 20 9.66 -1.28 -11.06
C PRO A 20 9.40 0.22 -11.26
N LEU A 21 9.94 1.05 -10.37
CA LEU A 21 9.98 2.50 -10.55
C LEU A 21 10.83 2.86 -11.80
N PRO A 22 10.50 3.94 -12.53
CA PRO A 22 11.21 4.33 -13.75
C PRO A 22 12.69 4.68 -13.49
N SER A 23 13.52 4.34 -14.46
CA SER A 23 14.97 4.14 -14.38
C SER A 23 15.84 5.39 -14.59
N SER A 24 15.51 6.56 -14.00
CA SER A 24 16.32 7.78 -14.24
C SER A 24 17.40 8.07 -13.20
N ALA A 25 17.59 7.24 -12.17
CA ALA A 25 18.66 7.40 -11.19
C ALA A 25 19.54 6.14 -11.12
N THR A 26 20.86 6.34 -11.13
CA THR A 26 21.90 5.29 -11.01
C THR A 26 21.83 4.52 -9.67
N VAL A 27 20.94 4.94 -8.76
CA VAL A 27 20.54 4.21 -7.57
C VAL A 27 19.01 4.20 -7.55
N THR A 28 18.39 3.06 -7.85
CA THR A 28 16.97 2.85 -7.61
C THR A 28 16.79 2.41 -6.16
N PRO A 29 16.35 3.26 -5.23
CA PRO A 29 15.89 2.77 -3.95
C PRO A 29 14.66 1.87 -4.19
N SER A 30 14.79 0.57 -3.89
CA SER A 30 13.66 -0.34 -3.87
C SER A 30 12.95 -0.18 -2.54
N PHE A 31 11.77 0.44 -2.53
CA PHE A 31 10.90 0.47 -1.36
C PHE A 31 9.91 -0.70 -1.48
N PRO A 32 10.06 -1.78 -0.68
CA PRO A 32 9.05 -2.82 -0.63
C PRO A 32 7.79 -2.27 0.07
N TYR A 33 6.78 -1.87 -0.70
CA TYR A 33 5.50 -1.44 -0.15
C TYR A 33 4.56 -2.62 0.07
N PHE A 34 4.06 -2.76 1.29
CA PHE A 34 2.99 -3.69 1.63
C PHE A 34 1.69 -2.90 1.91
N ALA A 35 0.69 -3.02 1.04
CA ALA A 35 -0.63 -2.46 1.29
C ALA A 35 -1.52 -3.48 2.01
N ILE A 36 -2.12 -3.11 3.13
CA ILE A 36 -3.09 -3.97 3.82
C ILE A 36 -4.47 -3.68 3.23
N LEU A 37 -5.03 -4.65 2.50
CA LEU A 37 -6.29 -4.55 1.75
C LEU A 37 -7.56 -4.49 2.62
N LEU A 38 -7.42 -4.46 3.95
CA LEU A 38 -8.54 -4.51 4.90
C LEU A 38 -9.25 -3.15 5.07
N CYS A 39 -8.66 -2.05 4.61
CA CYS A 39 -9.29 -0.73 4.70
C CYS A 39 -9.48 -0.14 3.30
N VAL A 40 -10.72 -0.10 2.82
CA VAL A 40 -11.08 0.67 1.63
C VAL A 40 -11.10 2.14 2.05
N GLY A 41 -9.98 2.83 1.83
CA GLY A 41 -9.76 4.23 2.23
C GLY A 41 -8.37 4.73 1.81
N GLU A 42 -8.13 6.03 1.96
CA GLU A 42 -6.79 6.60 1.80
C GLU A 42 -5.89 6.09 2.94
N ASN A 43 -4.81 5.39 2.58
CA ASN A 43 -3.78 4.95 3.51
C ASN A 43 -2.49 5.72 3.19
N THR A 44 -1.91 6.35 4.22
CA THR A 44 -0.62 7.04 4.11
C THR A 44 0.40 6.32 4.96
N SER A 45 1.60 6.12 4.42
CA SER A 45 2.76 5.59 5.14
C SER A 45 3.94 6.54 4.97
N GLU A 46 4.64 6.83 6.05
CA GLU A 46 5.82 7.70 6.06
C GLU A 46 7.00 6.92 6.64
N GLU A 47 8.16 7.00 5.98
CA GLU A 47 9.42 6.44 6.46
C GLU A 47 10.46 7.55 6.50
N GLU A 48 11.19 7.64 7.62
CA GLU A 48 12.26 8.62 7.80
C GLU A 48 13.58 8.08 7.24
N LEU A 49 14.22 8.84 6.36
CA LEU A 49 15.54 8.50 5.82
C LEU A 49 16.58 9.45 6.42
N CYS A 50 17.60 8.89 7.08
CA CYS A 50 18.72 9.67 7.60
C CYS A 50 19.77 9.89 6.50
N TRP A 51 19.98 11.15 6.11
CA TRP A 51 21.01 11.54 5.15
C TRP A 51 22.22 12.15 5.86
N GLY A 52 23.42 11.87 5.38
CA GLY A 52 24.67 12.41 5.94
C GLY A 52 25.69 12.67 4.84
N VAL A 53 26.39 13.80 4.93
CA VAL A 53 27.51 14.12 4.04
C VAL A 53 28.68 14.63 4.88
N ASP A 54 29.87 14.10 4.59
CA ASP A 54 31.12 14.63 5.10
C ASP A 54 31.83 15.38 3.96
N SER A 55 32.14 16.65 4.18
CA SER A 55 32.75 17.50 3.16
C SER A 55 33.75 18.47 3.78
N THR A 56 34.93 18.57 3.16
CA THR A 56 35.98 19.51 3.56
C THR A 56 35.98 20.71 2.63
N VAL A 57 35.69 21.89 3.17
CA VAL A 57 35.64 23.15 2.41
C VAL A 57 36.86 24.00 2.77
N ARG A 58 37.60 24.46 1.76
CA ARG A 58 38.67 25.45 1.98
C ARG A 58 38.06 26.85 1.93
N VAL A 59 38.27 27.63 2.98
CA VAL A 59 37.78 29.01 3.09
C VAL A 59 38.93 29.96 2.76
N PRO A 60 38.82 30.77 1.70
CA PRO A 60 39.83 31.78 1.38
C PRO A 60 39.97 32.86 2.46
N PRO A 61 41.15 33.49 2.61
CA PRO A 61 41.33 34.59 3.56
C PRO A 61 40.39 35.76 3.28
N SER A 62 39.88 36.40 4.33
CA SER A 62 38.96 37.55 4.22
C SER A 62 37.67 37.24 3.45
N SER A 63 37.22 35.99 3.47
CA SER A 63 35.94 35.57 2.90
C SER A 63 35.05 34.93 3.96
N GLU A 64 33.75 35.00 3.72
CA GLU A 64 32.72 34.24 4.41
C GLU A 64 32.22 33.15 3.46
N THR A 65 32.30 31.89 3.89
CA THR A 65 31.83 30.74 3.12
C THR A 65 30.63 30.10 3.82
N VAL A 66 29.51 30.00 3.11
CA VAL A 66 28.27 29.35 3.58
C VAL A 66 28.08 28.04 2.85
N ALA A 67 27.98 26.94 3.60
CA ALA A 67 27.65 25.62 3.07
C ALA A 67 26.16 25.31 3.33
N GLU A 68 25.40 25.09 2.27
CA GLU A 68 23.98 24.76 2.31
C GLU A 68 23.80 23.29 1.91
N LEU A 69 23.15 22.51 2.77
CA LEU A 69 22.71 21.17 2.41
C LEU A 69 21.36 21.28 1.68
N VAL A 70 21.33 20.86 0.42
CA VAL A 70 20.15 20.88 -0.44
C VAL A 70 19.75 19.44 -0.76
N ILE A 71 18.56 19.03 -0.34
CA ILE A 71 17.95 17.76 -0.74
C ILE A 71 16.95 18.07 -1.84
N LEU A 72 17.11 17.42 -2.99
CA LEU A 72 16.13 17.47 -4.06
C LEU A 72 15.15 16.33 -3.86
N GLU A 73 13.86 16.66 -3.88
CA GLU A 73 12.77 15.70 -3.82
C GLU A 73 12.09 15.58 -5.18
N GLU A 74 11.58 14.41 -5.47
CA GLU A 74 10.70 14.16 -6.61
C GLU A 74 9.35 13.66 -6.11
N GLN A 75 8.30 13.97 -6.86
CA GLN A 75 6.97 13.42 -6.66
C GLN A 75 6.58 12.56 -7.86
N CYS A 76 6.18 11.32 -7.59
CA CYS A 76 5.73 10.38 -8.60
C CYS A 76 4.29 9.97 -8.28
N SER A 77 3.40 10.02 -9.26
CA SER A 77 2.04 9.47 -9.16
C SER A 77 1.88 8.31 -10.12
N ARG A 78 1.38 7.18 -9.63
CA ARG A 78 1.20 5.96 -10.41
C ARG A 78 -0.13 5.31 -10.11
N ASP A 79 -0.76 4.80 -11.16
CA ASP A 79 -1.92 3.93 -11.02
C ASP A 79 -1.46 2.50 -10.78
N PHE A 80 -2.14 1.80 -9.87
CA PHE A 80 -1.89 0.39 -9.58
C PHE A 80 -3.17 -0.43 -9.78
N ARG A 81 -2.97 -1.73 -10.03
CA ARG A 81 -4.03 -2.73 -10.10
C ARG A 81 -3.60 -3.96 -9.32
N ILE A 82 -4.48 -4.45 -8.46
CA ILE A 82 -4.26 -5.64 -7.65
C ILE A 82 -5.32 -6.66 -8.01
N GLU A 83 -4.90 -7.82 -8.50
CA GLU A 83 -5.79 -8.99 -8.62
C GLU A 83 -5.90 -9.65 -7.25
N ASN A 84 -7.12 -9.72 -6.74
CA ASN A 84 -7.44 -10.41 -5.50
C ASN A 84 -8.07 -11.76 -5.81
N ARG A 85 -7.72 -12.78 -5.02
CA ARG A 85 -8.22 -14.16 -5.18
C ARG A 85 -8.74 -14.66 -3.84
N MET A 86 -9.99 -15.11 -3.81
CA MET A 86 -10.66 -15.63 -2.63
C MET A 86 -11.19 -17.03 -2.91
N SER A 87 -10.98 -17.95 -1.99
CA SER A 87 -11.49 -19.32 -2.02
C SER A 87 -11.79 -19.77 -0.61
N GLY A 88 -12.77 -20.65 -0.46
CA GLY A 88 -13.11 -21.25 0.83
C GLY A 88 -14.58 -21.08 1.19
N LYS A 89 -14.87 -21.25 2.47
CA LYS A 89 -16.25 -21.34 2.98
C LYS A 89 -16.51 -20.27 4.03
N ILE A 90 -17.71 -19.70 3.97
CA ILE A 90 -18.24 -18.80 4.97
C ILE A 90 -19.10 -19.62 5.92
N LEU A 91 -18.84 -19.46 7.22
CA LEU A 91 -19.66 -20.00 8.30
C LEU A 91 -20.43 -18.86 8.96
N VAL A 92 -21.75 -19.02 9.02
CA VAL A 92 -22.67 -18.09 9.67
C VAL A 92 -23.25 -18.77 10.89
N THR A 93 -23.04 -18.19 12.05
CA THR A 93 -23.55 -18.74 13.31
C THR A 93 -24.81 -17.98 13.72
N VAL A 94 -25.91 -18.69 13.89
CA VAL A 94 -27.19 -18.13 14.35
C VAL A 94 -27.31 -18.37 15.84
N THR A 95 -27.42 -17.31 16.62
CA THR A 95 -27.55 -17.37 18.08
C THR A 95 -28.85 -16.74 18.56
N ASN A 96 -29.37 -17.24 19.69
CA ASN A 96 -30.55 -16.68 20.33
C ASN A 96 -30.12 -15.68 21.41
N LEU A 97 -30.31 -14.39 21.11
CA LEU A 97 -29.92 -13.29 21.99
C LEU A 97 -30.67 -13.30 23.34
N LYS A 98 -31.88 -13.85 23.38
CA LYS A 98 -32.71 -13.91 24.59
C LYS A 98 -32.35 -15.09 25.50
N LEU A 99 -31.60 -16.05 24.98
CA LEU A 99 -31.15 -17.24 25.71
C LEU A 99 -29.62 -17.22 25.85
N ASN A 100 -29.07 -16.09 26.32
CA ASN A 100 -27.64 -15.94 26.57
C ASN A 100 -26.76 -16.30 25.36
N ASN A 101 -27.14 -15.83 24.16
CA ASN A 101 -26.48 -16.14 22.90
C ASN A 101 -26.34 -17.64 22.62
N SER A 102 -27.28 -18.47 23.11
CA SER A 102 -27.23 -19.92 22.86
C SER A 102 -27.21 -20.20 21.36
N LEU A 103 -26.28 -21.03 20.91
CA LEU A 103 -26.17 -21.47 19.53
C LEU A 103 -27.47 -22.14 19.07
N VAL A 104 -28.05 -21.63 17.98
CA VAL A 104 -29.23 -22.22 17.34
C VAL A 104 -28.80 -23.15 16.21
N THR A 105 -27.96 -22.64 15.30
CA THR A 105 -27.47 -23.41 14.16
C THR A 105 -26.25 -22.73 13.52
N VAL A 106 -25.54 -23.47 12.67
CA VAL A 106 -24.45 -22.98 11.83
C VAL A 106 -24.80 -23.25 10.38
N ILE A 107 -24.71 -22.21 9.55
CA ILE A 107 -24.93 -22.29 8.11
C ILE A 107 -23.58 -22.13 7.42
N GLU A 108 -23.25 -23.08 6.56
CA GLU A 108 -22.00 -23.09 5.80
C GLU A 108 -22.31 -22.89 4.31
N GLY A 109 -21.53 -22.06 3.63
CA GLY A 109 -21.65 -21.85 2.19
C GLY A 109 -20.30 -21.56 1.54
N ASN A 110 -20.10 -22.04 0.32
CA ASN A 110 -18.91 -21.71 -0.47
C ASN A 110 -18.97 -20.23 -0.90
N ILE A 111 -17.86 -19.49 -0.77
CA ILE A 111 -17.77 -18.10 -1.21
C ILE A 111 -18.16 -17.92 -2.68
N ALA A 112 -17.77 -18.87 -3.55
CA ALA A 112 -18.07 -18.81 -4.98
C ALA A 112 -19.59 -18.90 -5.23
N ASP A 113 -20.28 -19.82 -4.57
CA ASP A 113 -21.73 -19.97 -4.68
C ASP A 113 -22.48 -18.75 -4.13
N ILE A 114 -22.01 -18.20 -3.01
CA ILE A 114 -22.60 -17.00 -2.40
C ILE A 114 -22.48 -15.81 -3.36
N ILE A 115 -21.31 -15.58 -3.95
CA ILE A 115 -21.08 -14.49 -4.92
C ILE A 115 -21.88 -14.72 -6.20
N ARG A 116 -21.94 -15.95 -6.71
CA ARG A 116 -22.73 -16.34 -7.88
C ARG A 116 -24.23 -16.12 -7.67
N GLY A 117 -24.71 -16.32 -6.45
CA GLY A 117 -26.09 -16.06 -6.05
C GLY A 117 -26.45 -14.57 -5.99
N MET A 118 -25.48 -13.66 -5.99
CA MET A 118 -25.75 -12.22 -6.03
C MET A 118 -26.17 -11.76 -7.42
N ALA A 119 -27.21 -10.92 -7.48
CA ALA A 119 -27.62 -10.28 -8.72
C ALA A 119 -26.48 -9.41 -9.28
N ASN A 120 -26.16 -9.60 -10.57
CA ASN A 120 -25.16 -8.83 -11.31
C ASN A 120 -23.76 -8.83 -10.68
N TYR A 121 -23.31 -9.95 -10.09
CA TYR A 121 -21.97 -10.05 -9.48
C TYR A 121 -20.85 -9.66 -10.46
N ALA A 122 -20.97 -9.99 -11.75
CA ALA A 122 -20.01 -9.59 -12.79
C ALA A 122 -19.94 -8.07 -12.97
N ALA A 123 -21.07 -7.38 -12.90
CA ALA A 123 -21.10 -5.91 -12.96
C ALA A 123 -20.49 -5.26 -11.72
N LYS A 124 -20.38 -6.00 -10.61
CA LYS A 124 -19.68 -5.58 -9.38
C LYS A 124 -18.17 -5.86 -9.42
N GLY A 125 -17.66 -6.38 -10.54
CA GLY A 125 -16.22 -6.64 -10.73
C GLY A 125 -15.74 -7.99 -10.24
N PHE A 126 -16.66 -8.91 -9.88
CA PHE A 126 -16.30 -10.28 -9.51
C PHE A 126 -16.29 -11.19 -10.74
N THR A 127 -15.24 -12.01 -10.86
CA THR A 127 -15.18 -13.13 -11.81
C THR A 127 -14.94 -14.41 -11.03
N ILE A 128 -15.52 -15.52 -11.46
CA ILE A 128 -15.36 -16.81 -10.77
C ILE A 128 -14.67 -17.75 -11.74
N ASP A 129 -13.45 -18.15 -11.40
CA ASP A 129 -12.70 -19.14 -12.15
C ASP A 129 -12.93 -20.51 -11.52
N GLY A 130 -13.58 -21.39 -12.29
CA GLY A 130 -13.73 -22.80 -11.97
C GLY A 130 -13.33 -23.63 -13.18
N ASN A 131 -12.30 -24.46 -13.04
CA ASN A 131 -12.20 -25.63 -13.91
C ASN A 131 -13.26 -26.59 -13.37
N GLY A 132 -14.22 -27.03 -14.19
CA GLY A 132 -15.34 -27.90 -13.79
C GLY A 132 -14.97 -29.29 -13.24
N ASN A 133 -13.77 -29.46 -12.71
CA ASN A 133 -13.32 -30.60 -11.94
C ASN A 133 -13.71 -30.39 -10.48
N GLN A 134 -14.49 -31.31 -9.94
CA GLN A 134 -15.07 -31.28 -8.59
C GLN A 134 -14.05 -31.25 -7.42
N ASP A 135 -12.74 -31.32 -7.70
CA ASP A 135 -11.68 -31.45 -6.69
C ASP A 135 -10.86 -30.17 -6.43
N LEU A 136 -11.11 -29.07 -7.16
CA LEU A 136 -10.46 -27.78 -6.95
C LEU A 136 -11.47 -26.72 -6.51
N ASP A 137 -11.21 -26.07 -5.38
CA ASP A 137 -12.05 -24.97 -4.89
C ASP A 137 -12.14 -23.86 -5.95
N GLU A 138 -13.37 -23.47 -6.28
CA GLU A 138 -13.64 -22.35 -7.17
C GLU A 138 -13.03 -21.06 -6.60
N ILE A 139 -12.41 -20.27 -7.47
CA ILE A 139 -11.69 -19.06 -7.06
C ILE A 139 -12.47 -17.83 -7.52
N VAL A 140 -12.95 -17.05 -6.56
CA VAL A 140 -13.51 -15.72 -6.81
C VAL A 140 -12.36 -14.75 -6.97
N LYS A 141 -12.36 -14.00 -8.08
CA LYS A 141 -11.41 -12.94 -8.36
C LYS A 141 -12.11 -11.60 -8.41
N TYR A 142 -11.40 -10.56 -7.99
CA TYR A 142 -11.79 -9.17 -8.25
C TYR A 142 -10.55 -8.28 -8.34
N GLU A 143 -10.67 -7.19 -9.08
CA GLU A 143 -9.57 -6.25 -9.29
C GLU A 143 -9.78 -4.99 -8.43
N THR A 144 -8.79 -4.67 -7.60
CA THR A 144 -8.73 -3.37 -6.91
C THR A 144 -7.86 -2.43 -7.73
N LYS A 145 -8.41 -1.28 -8.10
CA LYS A 145 -7.67 -0.20 -8.78
C LYS A 145 -7.48 0.96 -7.81
N GLY A 146 -6.33 1.60 -7.88
CA GLY A 146 -6.09 2.82 -7.14
C GLY A 146 -4.96 3.62 -7.75
N THR A 147 -4.72 4.78 -7.17
CA THR A 147 -3.60 5.64 -7.50
C THR A 147 -2.77 5.82 -6.24
N CYS A 148 -1.46 5.71 -6.35
CA CYS A 148 -0.54 6.08 -5.29
C CYS A 148 0.25 7.33 -5.69
N VAL A 149 0.62 8.11 -4.69
CA VAL A 149 1.47 9.29 -4.85
C VAL A 149 2.62 9.13 -3.87
N PHE A 150 3.84 9.15 -4.39
CA PHE A 150 5.07 9.06 -3.62
C PHE A 150 5.80 10.40 -3.69
N ARG A 151 6.40 10.79 -2.57
CA ARG A 151 7.39 11.87 -2.51
C ARG A 151 8.65 11.31 -1.87
N TYR A 152 9.79 11.49 -2.50
CA TYR A 152 11.06 10.93 -2.03
C TYR A 152 12.24 11.82 -2.41
N GLY A 153 13.26 11.84 -1.54
CA GLY A 153 14.54 12.48 -1.84
C GLY A 153 15.28 11.72 -2.95
N VAL A 154 15.72 12.43 -3.99
CA VAL A 154 16.42 11.86 -5.15
C VAL A 154 17.90 12.23 -5.19
N GLU A 155 18.28 13.36 -4.60
CA GLU A 155 19.64 13.86 -4.68
C GLU A 155 19.99 14.72 -3.47
N GLN A 156 21.23 14.62 -3.03
CA GLN A 156 21.81 15.43 -1.97
C GLN A 156 22.96 16.28 -2.54
N LYS A 157 22.90 17.60 -2.34
CA LYS A 157 23.91 18.56 -2.80
C LYS A 157 24.41 19.41 -1.65
N VAL A 158 25.71 19.65 -1.58
CA VAL A 158 26.30 20.69 -0.75
C VAL A 158 26.60 21.88 -1.63
N LYS A 159 25.86 22.98 -1.44
CA LYS A 159 26.06 24.22 -2.18
C LYS A 159 26.93 25.15 -1.35
N ILE A 160 28.06 25.56 -1.92
CA ILE A 160 29.00 26.47 -1.28
C ILE A 160 28.84 27.85 -1.90
N ASN A 161 28.52 28.85 -1.08
CA ASN A 161 28.49 30.25 -1.49
C ASN A 161 29.61 31.00 -0.75
N GLU A 162 30.43 31.75 -1.47
CA GLU A 162 31.52 32.53 -0.89
C GLU A 162 31.30 34.01 -1.14
N THR A 163 31.53 34.82 -0.11
CA THR A 163 31.38 36.28 -0.15
C THR A 163 32.59 36.94 0.47
N ALA A 164 33.19 37.92 -0.22
CA ALA A 164 34.30 38.68 0.34
C ALA A 164 33.83 39.53 1.53
N LEU A 165 34.57 39.48 2.65
CA LEU A 165 34.32 40.33 3.79
C LEU A 165 34.68 41.77 3.42
N ARG A 166 33.77 42.72 3.65
CA ARG A 166 34.09 44.14 3.49
C ARG A 166 35.21 44.51 4.46
N SER A 167 36.34 44.92 3.91
CA SER A 167 37.46 45.45 4.68
C SER A 167 37.04 46.78 5.31
N TYR A 168 36.81 46.78 6.63
CA TYR A 168 36.68 47.98 7.44
C TYR A 168 38.05 48.39 7.99
N TYR A 169 38.99 48.72 7.09
CA TYR A 169 40.16 49.49 7.49
C TYR A 169 39.96 50.94 7.04
N LYS A 170 39.73 51.81 8.05
CA LYS A 170 39.86 53.26 7.98
C LYS A 170 41.31 53.64 8.27
#